data_AF-A0AA96TK52-F1
#
_entry.id   AF-A0AA96TK52-F1
#
_cell.length_a   1.000
_cell.length_b   1.000
_cell.length_c   1.000
_cell.angle_alpha   90.00
_cell.angle_beta   90.00
_cell.angle_gamma   90.00
#
_symmetry.space_group_name_H-M   'P 1'
#
loop_
_entity.id
_entity.type
_entity.pdbx_description
1 polymer ?
#
loop_
_entity_poly.entity_id
_entity_poly.type
_entity_poly.pdbx_seq_one_letter_code
_entity_poly.pdbx_strand_id
1 'polypeptide(L)'
;MELRIGLDLASTPPRLQELSYLSIDRCTALLTAAGFERAQVGALPANGTADPVLRHWKRVRRPTDSDEDQSAAFSDCLALESFKKPMHRWGTKRSTEQHRSLFASMVTEVDDFGGYTELLDALKHCWTLYLERGRQALLDLGEKVVVSPELAGGYGVADLVIGRTLVDVKLAIEPTDEDVAVWLRQLLGYVLLDRFDTFRLDAVAAYCGWHGKLLTWPLSTLLASAAPGPAPSLGSLRTDFYKALHDKLDDYAAWKERERYS
;
A
#
# COMPACT_ATOMS: atom_id res chain seq x y z
N MET A 1 -2.90 -6.34 -4.67
CA MET A 1 -4.18 -6.21 -3.91
C MET A 1 -4.19 -4.96 -3.03
N GLU A 2 -3.14 -4.69 -2.26
CA GLU A 2 -3.03 -3.53 -1.35
C GLU A 2 -3.45 -2.19 -1.97
N LEU A 3 -2.94 -1.86 -3.17
CA LEU A 3 -3.22 -0.60 -3.85
C LEU A 3 -4.70 -0.48 -4.22
N ARG A 4 -5.32 -1.58 -4.66
CA ARG A 4 -6.74 -1.61 -5.01
C ARG A 4 -7.63 -1.43 -3.77
N ILE A 5 -7.29 -2.08 -2.66
CA ILE A 5 -7.98 -1.91 -1.37
C ILE A 5 -7.81 -0.46 -0.88
N GLY A 6 -6.59 0.07 -0.93
CA GLY A 6 -6.29 1.46 -0.56
C GLY A 6 -7.06 2.47 -1.39
N LEU A 7 -7.15 2.25 -2.72
CA LEU A 7 -7.96 3.04 -3.65
C LEU A 7 -9.45 2.98 -3.34
N ASP A 8 -9.95 1.92 -2.71
CA ASP A 8 -11.34 1.86 -2.26
C ASP A 8 -11.53 2.55 -0.90
N LEU A 9 -10.67 2.29 0.07
CA LEU A 9 -10.86 2.75 1.45
C LEU A 9 -10.56 4.25 1.62
N ALA A 10 -9.52 4.78 0.97
CA ALA A 10 -9.05 6.15 1.18
C ALA A 10 -10.04 7.22 0.69
N SER A 11 -10.06 8.39 1.33
CA SER A 11 -10.94 9.52 0.93
C SER A 11 -10.45 10.25 -0.33
N THR A 12 -9.14 10.23 -0.57
CA THR A 12 -8.46 10.75 -1.76
C THR A 12 -7.63 9.63 -2.40
N PRO A 13 -7.33 9.68 -3.72
CA PRO A 13 -6.50 8.66 -4.31
C PRO A 13 -5.13 8.60 -3.62
N PRO A 14 -4.75 7.45 -3.05
CA PRO A 14 -3.41 7.27 -2.51
C PRO A 14 -2.41 7.22 -3.67
N ARG A 15 -1.12 7.47 -3.38
CA ARG A 15 -0.03 7.15 -4.31
C ARG A 15 -0.17 7.83 -5.69
N LEU A 16 -0.77 9.03 -5.76
CA LEU A 16 -1.04 9.77 -7.00
C LEU A 16 0.21 9.96 -7.88
N GLN A 17 1.38 10.15 -7.27
CA GLN A 17 2.64 10.25 -8.01
C GLN A 17 2.92 8.97 -8.80
N GLU A 18 2.70 7.80 -8.22
CA GLU A 18 2.94 6.51 -8.87
C GLU A 18 1.83 6.18 -9.87
N LEU A 19 0.58 6.51 -9.54
CA LEU A 19 -0.54 6.40 -10.47
C LEU A 19 -0.32 7.23 -11.74
N SER A 20 0.43 8.35 -11.64
CA SER A 20 0.73 9.21 -12.78
C SER A 20 1.64 8.56 -13.83
N TYR A 21 2.25 7.41 -13.54
CA TYR A 21 3.08 6.65 -14.50
C TYR A 21 2.25 5.84 -15.50
N LEU A 22 0.98 5.59 -15.20
CA LEU A 22 0.03 5.14 -16.21
C LEU A 22 -0.16 6.24 -17.27
N SER A 23 -0.58 5.83 -18.47
CA SER A 23 -1.13 6.80 -19.43
C SER A 23 -2.31 7.54 -18.79
N ILE A 24 -2.58 8.76 -19.26
CA ILE A 24 -3.66 9.60 -18.71
C ILE A 24 -4.99 8.85 -18.74
N ASP A 25 -5.27 8.13 -19.84
CA ASP A 25 -6.50 7.37 -20.02
C ASP A 25 -6.58 6.18 -19.07
N ARG A 26 -5.52 5.38 -18.93
CA ARG A 26 -5.47 4.25 -17.98
C ARG A 26 -5.62 4.71 -16.54
N CYS A 27 -4.92 5.77 -16.16
CA CYS A 27 -5.05 6.34 -14.82
C CYS A 27 -6.47 6.85 -14.54
N THR A 28 -7.06 7.54 -15.52
CA THR A 28 -8.45 8.03 -15.42
C THR A 28 -9.44 6.89 -15.28
N ALA A 29 -9.28 5.82 -16.07
CA ALA A 29 -10.10 4.61 -15.99
C ALA A 29 -9.97 3.94 -14.62
N LEU A 30 -8.74 3.72 -14.13
CA LEU A 30 -8.47 3.15 -12.80
C LEU A 30 -9.13 3.96 -11.67
N LEU A 31 -8.97 5.28 -11.69
CA LEU A 31 -9.55 6.15 -10.65
C LEU A 31 -11.08 6.19 -10.73
N THR A 32 -11.65 6.19 -11.93
CA THR A 32 -13.10 6.12 -12.14
C THR A 32 -13.67 4.78 -11.67
N ALA A 33 -12.99 3.67 -11.97
CA ALA A 33 -13.33 2.33 -11.49
C ALA A 33 -13.23 2.21 -9.96
N ALA A 34 -12.33 2.97 -9.33
CA ALA A 34 -12.22 3.11 -7.89
C ALA A 34 -13.25 4.09 -7.26
N GLY A 35 -14.10 4.71 -8.08
CA GLY A 35 -15.19 5.59 -7.65
C GLY A 35 -14.80 7.05 -7.42
N PHE A 36 -13.70 7.51 -8.03
CA PHE A 36 -13.29 8.90 -8.04
C PHE A 36 -13.73 9.62 -9.32
N GLU A 37 -14.07 10.89 -9.17
CA GLU A 37 -14.23 11.82 -10.28
C GLU A 37 -13.23 12.96 -10.15
N ARG A 38 -12.81 13.47 -11.31
CA ARG A 38 -11.93 14.62 -11.37
C ARG A 38 -12.72 15.87 -11.01
N ALA A 39 -12.21 16.67 -10.08
CA ALA A 39 -12.87 17.91 -9.71
C ALA A 39 -12.88 18.88 -10.91
N GLN A 40 -14.05 19.45 -11.22
CA GLN A 40 -14.21 20.48 -12.25
C GLN A 40 -13.36 21.71 -11.90
N VAL A 41 -12.67 22.22 -12.91
CA VAL A 41 -11.57 23.19 -12.82
C VAL A 41 -12.04 24.52 -12.23
N GLY A 42 -11.57 24.86 -11.03
CA GLY A 42 -11.64 26.21 -10.47
C GLY A 42 -10.27 26.73 -9.99
N ALA A 43 -9.35 25.84 -9.63
CA ALA A 43 -8.00 26.21 -9.27
C ALA A 43 -7.02 25.18 -9.84
N LEU A 44 -5.97 25.65 -10.52
CA LEU A 44 -4.75 24.88 -10.69
C LEU A 44 -4.32 24.39 -9.30
N PRO A 45 -3.85 23.14 -9.14
CA PRO A 45 -3.32 22.72 -7.86
C PRO A 45 -2.15 23.65 -7.49
N ALA A 46 -2.04 24.03 -6.21
CA ALA A 46 -1.05 24.99 -5.73
C ALA A 46 0.43 24.59 -6.04
N ASN A 47 0.65 23.35 -6.47
CA ASN A 47 1.95 22.81 -6.87
C ASN A 47 2.36 23.15 -8.32
N GLY A 48 1.52 23.82 -9.11
CA GLY A 48 1.84 24.25 -10.47
C GLY A 48 1.93 23.12 -11.52
N THR A 49 1.45 21.91 -11.21
CA THR A 49 1.53 20.77 -12.15
C THR A 49 0.58 20.96 -13.34
N ALA A 50 1.10 20.80 -14.55
CA ALA A 50 0.30 20.72 -15.77
C ALA A 50 -0.34 19.34 -15.96
N ASP A 51 0.12 18.34 -15.20
CA ASP A 51 -0.30 16.95 -15.35
C ASP A 51 -1.77 16.77 -14.95
N PRO A 52 -2.63 16.28 -15.85
CA PRO A 52 -4.04 16.14 -15.57
C PRO A 52 -4.37 15.14 -14.45
N VAL A 53 -3.53 14.12 -14.26
CA VAL A 53 -3.69 13.07 -13.23
C VAL A 53 -3.35 13.60 -11.85
N LEU A 54 -2.37 14.49 -11.74
CA LEU A 54 -1.96 15.10 -10.47
C LEU A 54 -2.90 16.24 -10.01
N ARG A 55 -4.04 16.42 -10.69
CA ARG A 55 -5.09 17.34 -10.26
C ARG A 55 -5.92 16.75 -9.11
N HIS A 56 -6.84 17.55 -8.57
CA HIS A 56 -7.70 17.14 -7.48
C HIS A 56 -8.77 16.12 -7.93
N TRP A 57 -8.92 15.05 -7.15
CA TRP A 57 -9.91 13.99 -7.33
C TRP A 57 -10.79 13.89 -6.09
N LYS A 58 -12.08 13.65 -6.29
CA LYS A 58 -13.06 13.50 -5.22
C LYS A 58 -13.71 12.14 -5.33
N ARG A 59 -13.86 11.44 -4.20
CA ARG A 59 -14.66 10.22 -4.13
C ARG A 59 -16.15 10.56 -4.31
N VAL A 60 -16.80 9.93 -5.28
CA VAL A 60 -18.23 10.11 -5.56
C VAL A 60 -19.03 8.83 -5.33
N ARG A 61 -18.39 7.66 -5.44
CA ARG A 61 -18.98 6.37 -5.18
C ARG A 61 -17.96 5.38 -4.63
N ARG A 62 -18.44 4.22 -4.20
CA ARG A 62 -17.63 3.04 -3.93
C ARG A 62 -18.06 1.94 -4.91
N PRO A 63 -17.12 1.14 -5.45
CA PRO A 63 -17.45 -0.05 -6.23
C PRO A 63 -18.33 -1.01 -5.42
N THR A 64 -19.33 -1.61 -6.05
CA THR A 64 -20.23 -2.59 -5.43
C THR A 64 -20.01 -4.00 -5.94
N ASP A 65 -19.44 -4.13 -7.14
CA ASP A 65 -19.37 -5.39 -7.89
C ASP A 65 -17.97 -5.63 -8.47
N SER A 66 -17.76 -6.80 -9.07
CA SER A 66 -16.52 -7.23 -9.73
C SER A 66 -16.72 -7.38 -11.24
N ASP A 67 -16.91 -6.26 -11.94
CA ASP A 67 -17.13 -6.21 -13.39
C ASP A 67 -15.83 -6.14 -14.23
N GLU A 68 -15.95 -5.92 -15.54
CA GLU A 68 -14.83 -5.76 -16.46
C GLU A 68 -13.96 -4.54 -16.12
N ASP A 69 -14.56 -3.43 -15.68
CA ASP A 69 -13.83 -2.24 -15.23
C ASP A 69 -12.96 -2.56 -14.01
N GLN A 70 -13.46 -3.37 -13.07
CA GLN A 70 -12.64 -3.85 -11.95
C GLN A 70 -11.49 -4.75 -12.42
N SER A 71 -11.72 -5.57 -13.43
CA SER A 71 -10.70 -6.45 -14.01
C SER A 71 -9.55 -5.65 -14.63
N ALA A 72 -9.89 -4.60 -15.39
CA ALA A 72 -8.91 -3.66 -15.94
C ALA A 72 -8.15 -2.93 -14.82
N ALA A 73 -8.85 -2.48 -13.77
CA ALA A 73 -8.22 -1.85 -12.61
C ALA A 73 -7.24 -2.77 -11.88
N PHE A 74 -7.50 -4.08 -11.81
CA PHE A 74 -6.53 -5.05 -11.26
C PHE A 74 -5.27 -5.16 -12.11
N SER A 75 -5.43 -5.22 -13.43
CA SER A 75 -4.31 -5.25 -14.37
C SER A 75 -3.41 -4.01 -14.19
N ASP A 76 -4.00 -2.81 -14.12
CA ASP A 76 -3.27 -1.56 -13.88
C ASP A 76 -2.53 -1.56 -12.53
N CYS A 77 -3.21 -1.99 -11.46
CA CYS A 77 -2.58 -2.10 -10.14
C CYS A 77 -1.41 -3.10 -10.15
N LEU A 78 -1.56 -4.24 -10.83
CA LEU A 78 -0.51 -5.25 -10.93
C LEU A 78 0.69 -4.74 -11.73
N ALA A 79 0.45 -4.05 -12.85
CA ALA A 79 1.50 -3.45 -13.66
C ALA A 79 2.31 -2.41 -12.86
N LEU A 80 1.62 -1.56 -12.08
CA LEU A 80 2.27 -0.59 -11.19
C LEU A 80 3.11 -1.27 -10.09
N GLU A 81 2.61 -2.36 -9.50
CA GLU A 81 3.36 -3.11 -8.47
C GLU A 81 4.61 -3.79 -9.03
N SER A 82 4.52 -4.39 -10.21
CA SER A 82 5.66 -4.94 -10.95
C SER A 82 6.73 -3.87 -11.28
N PHE A 83 6.30 -2.62 -11.41
CA PHE A 83 7.15 -1.49 -11.76
C PHE A 83 7.86 -0.82 -10.57
N LYS A 84 7.47 -1.10 -9.32
CA LYS A 84 8.11 -0.53 -8.11
C LYS A 84 9.63 -0.80 -8.06
N LYS A 85 10.08 -2.01 -8.39
CA LYS A 85 11.51 -2.39 -8.30
C LYS A 85 12.40 -1.65 -9.33
N PRO A 86 12.05 -1.60 -10.63
CA PRO A 86 12.76 -0.78 -11.62
C PRO A 86 12.81 0.71 -11.25
N MET A 87 11.73 1.26 -10.69
CA MET A 87 11.69 2.68 -10.33
C MET A 87 12.75 3.09 -9.32
N HIS A 88 13.02 2.27 -8.31
CA HIS A 88 14.07 2.56 -7.34
C HIS A 88 15.44 2.72 -8.00
N ARG A 89 15.67 2.12 -9.18
CA ARG A 89 16.93 2.22 -9.94
C ARG A 89 16.98 3.41 -10.91
N TRP A 90 15.86 4.08 -11.13
CA TRP A 90 15.70 5.06 -12.21
C TRP A 90 15.66 6.51 -11.75
N GLY A 91 15.73 6.71 -10.43
CA GLY A 91 15.87 8.01 -9.78
C GLY A 91 14.57 8.83 -9.78
N THR A 92 14.50 9.80 -8.86
CA THR A 92 13.35 10.72 -8.72
C THR A 92 13.42 11.92 -9.67
N LYS A 93 14.46 12.01 -10.51
CA LYS A 93 14.77 13.18 -11.36
C LYS A 93 14.02 13.21 -12.69
N ARG A 94 13.44 12.10 -13.11
CA ARG A 94 12.74 12.01 -14.41
C ARG A 94 11.40 12.75 -14.33
N SER A 95 11.03 13.40 -15.44
CA SER A 95 9.69 13.99 -15.57
C SER A 95 8.62 12.91 -15.56
N THR A 96 7.38 13.27 -15.22
CA THR A 96 6.25 12.33 -15.28
C THR A 96 6.08 11.71 -16.67
N GLU A 97 6.33 12.47 -17.73
CA GLU A 97 6.28 11.98 -19.11
C GLU A 97 7.37 10.93 -19.41
N GLN A 98 8.60 11.14 -18.90
CA GLN A 98 9.67 10.16 -19.01
C GLN A 98 9.31 8.87 -18.26
N HIS A 99 8.74 8.97 -17.05
CA HIS A 99 8.26 7.80 -16.32
C HIS A 99 7.16 7.04 -17.06
N ARG A 100 6.19 7.75 -17.65
CA ARG A 100 5.15 7.14 -18.50
C ARG A 100 5.74 6.41 -19.69
N SER A 101 6.69 7.02 -20.38
CA SER A 101 7.32 6.41 -21.56
C SER A 101 8.03 5.10 -21.20
N LEU A 102 8.75 5.08 -20.08
CA LEU A 102 9.43 3.87 -19.59
C LEU A 102 8.46 2.80 -19.08
N PHE A 103 7.39 3.23 -18.41
CA PHE A 103 6.33 2.33 -17.99
C PHE A 103 5.67 1.68 -19.20
N ALA A 104 5.34 2.48 -20.23
CA ALA A 104 4.77 1.99 -21.47
C ALA A 104 5.68 0.95 -22.14
N SER A 105 6.99 1.22 -22.26
CA SER A 105 7.92 0.27 -22.89
C SER A 105 8.03 -1.04 -22.12
N MET A 106 8.02 -1.00 -20.78
CA MET A 106 8.05 -2.21 -19.96
C MET A 106 6.76 -3.00 -20.03
N VAL A 107 5.60 -2.34 -19.97
CA VAL A 107 4.31 -3.04 -20.00
C VAL A 107 4.07 -3.67 -21.36
N THR A 108 4.51 -3.06 -22.47
CA THR A 108 4.43 -3.69 -23.79
C THR A 108 5.29 -4.95 -23.93
N GLU A 109 6.39 -5.06 -23.17
CA GLU A 109 7.20 -6.29 -23.11
C GLU A 109 6.56 -7.39 -22.23
N VAL A 110 5.65 -7.00 -21.32
CA VAL A 110 5.00 -7.88 -20.35
C VAL A 110 3.61 -8.36 -20.83
N ASP A 111 2.92 -7.58 -21.66
CA ASP A 111 1.61 -7.91 -22.26
C ASP A 111 1.68 -9.07 -23.28
N ASP A 112 2.87 -9.52 -23.69
CA ASP A 112 3.06 -10.63 -24.66
C ASP A 112 2.88 -12.03 -24.02
N PHE A 113 2.55 -12.10 -22.72
CA PHE A 113 2.27 -13.35 -22.02
C PHE A 113 0.82 -13.37 -21.51
N GLY A 114 0.00 -14.27 -22.06
CA GLY A 114 -1.29 -14.69 -21.51
C GLY A 114 -1.21 -15.35 -20.11
N GLY A 115 -0.18 -15.05 -19.32
CA GLY A 115 0.13 -15.61 -18.01
C GLY A 115 -0.55 -14.91 -16.82
N TYR A 116 -1.34 -13.86 -17.05
CA TYR A 116 -2.03 -13.15 -15.96
C TYR A 116 -3.47 -13.59 -15.74
N THR A 117 -4.06 -14.45 -16.59
CA THR A 117 -5.47 -14.83 -16.46
C THR A 117 -5.78 -15.47 -15.10
N GLU A 118 -5.00 -16.48 -14.70
CA GLU A 118 -5.18 -17.15 -13.40
C GLU A 118 -4.97 -16.19 -12.23
N LEU A 119 -3.99 -15.28 -12.33
CA LEU A 119 -3.73 -14.28 -11.31
C LEU A 119 -4.87 -13.25 -11.22
N LEU A 120 -5.40 -12.80 -12.35
CA LEU A 120 -6.53 -11.88 -12.40
C LEU A 120 -7.79 -12.53 -11.83
N ASP A 121 -8.03 -13.81 -12.12
CA ASP A 121 -9.16 -14.55 -11.55
C ASP A 121 -8.99 -14.75 -10.03
N ALA A 122 -7.77 -15.02 -9.55
CA ALA A 122 -7.44 -15.03 -8.13
C ALA A 122 -7.68 -13.66 -7.46
N LEU A 123 -7.32 -12.56 -8.13
CA LEU A 123 -7.57 -11.20 -7.64
C LEU A 123 -9.06 -10.86 -7.61
N LYS A 124 -9.83 -11.26 -8.64
CA LYS A 124 -11.30 -11.11 -8.67
C LYS A 124 -11.94 -11.87 -7.52
N HIS A 125 -11.53 -13.11 -7.27
CA HIS A 125 -12.00 -13.89 -6.11
C HIS A 125 -11.75 -13.13 -4.79
N CYS A 126 -10.52 -12.68 -4.57
CA CYS A 126 -10.17 -11.90 -3.38
C CYS A 126 -10.95 -10.58 -3.28
N TRP A 127 -11.28 -9.95 -4.43
CA TRP A 127 -12.05 -8.72 -4.49
C TRP A 127 -13.51 -8.92 -4.14
N THR A 128 -14.14 -9.97 -4.66
CA THR A 128 -15.51 -10.33 -4.28
C THR A 128 -15.61 -10.53 -2.77
N LEU A 129 -14.69 -11.31 -2.19
CA LEU A 129 -14.66 -11.52 -0.74
C LEU A 129 -14.35 -10.24 0.05
N TYR A 130 -13.53 -9.36 -0.49
CA TYR A 130 -13.32 -8.04 0.07
C TYR A 130 -14.61 -7.22 0.08
N LEU A 131 -15.35 -7.16 -1.03
CA LEU A 131 -16.59 -6.40 -1.11
C LEU A 131 -17.67 -6.96 -0.18
N GLU A 132 -17.81 -8.28 -0.10
CA GLU A 132 -18.83 -8.96 0.70
C GLU A 132 -18.61 -8.82 2.21
N ARG A 133 -17.35 -8.90 2.66
CA ARG A 133 -17.03 -8.96 4.10
C ARG A 133 -15.77 -8.20 4.51
N GLY A 134 -14.73 -8.19 3.70
CA GLY A 134 -13.45 -7.59 4.05
C GLY A 134 -13.50 -6.07 4.24
N ARG A 135 -14.26 -5.36 3.39
CA ARG A 135 -14.38 -3.90 3.39
C ARG A 135 -14.90 -3.40 4.73
N GLN A 136 -16.02 -3.95 5.21
CA GLN A 136 -16.60 -3.50 6.47
C GLN A 136 -15.66 -3.78 7.63
N ALA A 137 -15.07 -4.97 7.69
CA ALA A 137 -14.09 -5.32 8.74
C ALA A 137 -12.89 -4.36 8.78
N LEU A 138 -12.40 -3.91 7.62
CA LEU A 138 -11.32 -2.92 7.55
C LEU A 138 -11.80 -1.51 7.92
N LEU A 139 -13.00 -1.10 7.51
CA LEU A 139 -13.57 0.20 7.89
C LEU A 139 -13.84 0.30 9.39
N ASP A 140 -14.19 -0.81 10.04
CA ASP A 140 -14.41 -0.89 11.49
C ASP A 140 -13.13 -0.61 12.30
N LEU A 141 -11.95 -0.68 11.68
CA LEU A 141 -10.68 -0.30 12.32
C LEU A 141 -10.52 1.23 12.48
N GLY A 142 -11.26 2.03 11.70
CA GLY A 142 -11.27 3.49 11.81
C GLY A 142 -11.28 4.24 10.47
N GLU A 143 -11.52 5.55 10.54
CA GLU A 143 -11.77 6.38 9.35
C GLU A 143 -10.49 6.79 8.59
N LYS A 144 -9.37 6.95 9.30
CA LYS A 144 -8.11 7.42 8.70
C LYS A 144 -7.41 6.26 8.02
N VAL A 145 -7.24 6.33 6.70
CA VAL A 145 -6.54 5.32 5.91
C VAL A 145 -5.28 5.92 5.29
N VAL A 146 -4.14 5.30 5.54
CA VAL A 146 -2.86 5.61 4.91
C VAL A 146 -2.40 4.37 4.16
N VAL A 147 -2.08 4.53 2.88
CA VAL A 147 -1.69 3.43 1.99
C VAL A 147 -0.20 3.52 1.72
N SER A 148 0.48 2.38 1.81
CA SER A 148 1.94 2.27 1.68
C SER A 148 2.72 3.25 2.57
N PRO A 149 2.40 3.41 3.88
CA PRO A 149 3.13 4.35 4.73
C PRO A 149 4.61 3.99 4.82
N GLU A 150 5.46 4.99 4.54
CA GLU A 150 6.91 4.89 4.77
C GLU A 150 7.22 5.00 6.28
N LEU A 151 8.04 4.08 6.76
CA LEU A 151 8.54 3.99 8.13
C LEU A 151 10.07 4.15 8.11
N ALA A 152 10.60 4.82 9.12
CA ALA A 152 12.04 5.12 9.23
C ALA A 152 12.66 5.65 7.92
N GLY A 153 12.04 6.68 7.34
CA GLY A 153 12.54 7.33 6.12
C GLY A 153 12.41 6.46 4.85
N GLY A 154 11.53 5.46 4.85
CA GLY A 154 11.28 4.56 3.71
C GLY A 154 11.99 3.21 3.82
N TYR A 155 12.76 2.97 4.88
CA TYR A 155 13.41 1.68 5.12
C TYR A 155 12.39 0.54 5.22
N GLY A 156 11.26 0.81 5.87
CA GLY A 156 10.09 -0.07 5.85
C GLY A 156 8.94 0.61 5.11
N VAL A 157 8.21 -0.16 4.30
CA VAL A 157 6.96 0.29 3.70
C VAL A 157 5.91 -0.76 4.05
N ALA A 158 4.97 -0.41 4.91
CA ALA A 158 3.87 -1.29 5.28
C ALA A 158 2.71 -1.14 4.29
N ASP A 159 1.77 -2.07 4.22
CA ASP A 159 0.69 -2.00 3.22
C ASP A 159 -0.31 -0.89 3.53
N LEU A 160 -0.83 -0.88 4.77
CA LEU A 160 -1.91 0.01 5.19
C LEU A 160 -1.76 0.39 6.68
N VAL A 161 -2.18 1.60 7.02
CA VAL A 161 -2.56 1.98 8.38
C VAL A 161 -4.01 2.44 8.35
N ILE A 162 -4.86 1.83 9.17
CA ILE A 162 -6.28 2.19 9.30
C ILE A 162 -6.57 2.53 10.76
N GLY A 163 -7.00 3.77 11.02
CA GLY A 163 -7.13 4.29 12.37
C GLY A 163 -5.80 4.25 13.11
N ARG A 164 -5.71 3.35 14.09
CA ARG A 164 -4.52 3.08 14.93
C ARG A 164 -3.97 1.66 14.73
N THR A 165 -4.41 1.00 13.66
CA THR A 165 -4.06 -0.38 13.33
C THR A 165 -3.14 -0.42 12.11
N LEU A 166 -2.00 -1.10 12.23
CA LEU A 166 -1.15 -1.43 11.10
C LEU A 166 -1.68 -2.71 10.43
N VAL A 167 -1.98 -2.67 9.14
CA VAL A 167 -2.59 -3.78 8.41
C VAL A 167 -1.66 -4.25 7.29
N ASP A 168 -1.46 -5.56 7.22
CA ASP A 168 -0.72 -6.27 6.18
C ASP A 168 -1.69 -7.17 5.39
N VAL A 169 -1.62 -7.13 4.07
CA VAL A 169 -2.56 -7.81 3.17
C VAL A 169 -1.92 -9.10 2.65
N LYS A 170 -2.49 -10.24 3.02
CA LYS A 170 -2.00 -11.57 2.63
C LYS A 170 -3.01 -12.27 1.72
N LEU A 171 -2.51 -12.92 0.68
CA LEU A 171 -3.32 -13.71 -0.27
C LEU A 171 -3.16 -15.22 -0.07
N ALA A 172 -2.73 -15.66 1.11
CA ALA A 172 -2.52 -17.08 1.41
C ALA A 172 -3.84 -17.86 1.46
N ILE A 173 -3.85 -19.02 0.80
CA ILE A 173 -5.01 -19.93 0.69
C ILE A 173 -5.22 -20.73 1.97
N GLU A 174 -4.15 -21.21 2.61
CA GLU A 174 -4.21 -21.98 3.86
C GLU A 174 -2.96 -21.64 4.68
N PRO A 175 -2.98 -20.55 5.47
CA PRO A 175 -1.81 -20.16 6.24
C PRO A 175 -1.56 -21.11 7.40
N THR A 176 -0.32 -21.55 7.56
CA THR A 176 0.14 -22.31 8.72
C THR A 176 0.40 -21.39 9.91
N ASP A 177 0.55 -21.96 11.11
CA ASP A 177 0.97 -21.20 12.29
C ASP A 177 2.35 -20.54 12.10
N GLU A 178 3.23 -21.18 11.33
CA GLU A 178 4.55 -20.62 11.00
C GLU A 178 4.42 -19.39 10.09
N ASP A 179 3.54 -19.45 9.08
CA ASP A 179 3.25 -18.30 8.21
C ASP A 179 2.73 -17.12 9.02
N VAL A 180 1.74 -17.36 9.90
CA VAL A 180 1.17 -16.33 10.76
C VAL A 180 2.25 -15.74 11.69
N ALA A 181 3.14 -16.57 12.23
CA ALA A 181 4.24 -16.11 13.06
C ALA A 181 5.24 -15.22 12.26
N VAL A 182 5.51 -15.55 10.99
CA VAL A 182 6.32 -14.69 10.10
C VAL A 182 5.65 -13.34 9.90
N TRP A 183 4.34 -13.32 9.62
CA TRP A 183 3.60 -12.08 9.39
C TRP A 183 3.57 -11.20 10.64
N LEU A 184 3.33 -11.78 11.81
CA LEU A 184 3.36 -11.06 13.09
C LEU A 184 4.75 -10.46 13.36
N ARG A 185 5.84 -11.20 13.10
CA ARG A 185 7.20 -10.66 13.23
C ARG A 185 7.43 -9.48 12.29
N GLN A 186 6.96 -9.56 11.04
CA GLN A 186 7.05 -8.46 10.08
C GLN A 186 6.27 -7.23 10.55
N LEU A 187 5.00 -7.40 10.92
CA LEU A 187 4.14 -6.35 11.46
C LEU A 187 4.74 -5.69 12.70
N LEU A 188 5.26 -6.47 13.65
CA LEU A 188 5.95 -5.95 14.82
C LEU A 188 7.21 -5.16 14.43
N GLY A 189 7.98 -5.63 13.44
CA GLY A 189 9.10 -4.87 12.88
C GLY A 189 8.68 -3.49 12.40
N TYR A 190 7.58 -3.40 11.64
CA TYR A 190 7.03 -2.12 11.19
C TYR A 190 6.55 -1.22 12.34
N VAL A 191 5.87 -1.79 13.35
CA VAL A 191 5.46 -1.05 14.55
C VAL A 191 6.67 -0.43 15.26
N LEU A 192 7.78 -1.18 15.33
CA LEU A 192 9.02 -0.72 15.94
C LEU A 192 9.77 0.31 15.07
N LEU A 193 9.56 0.31 13.76
CA LEU A 193 10.07 1.35 12.84
C LEU A 193 9.29 2.67 12.92
N ASP A 194 8.07 2.71 13.49
CA ASP A 194 7.35 3.94 13.83
C ASP A 194 7.95 4.61 15.08
N ARG A 195 9.24 4.98 15.00
CA ARG A 195 10.05 5.48 16.11
C ARG A 195 9.40 6.65 16.86
N PHE A 196 8.79 7.56 16.11
CA PHE A 196 8.22 8.80 16.65
C PHE A 196 6.75 8.67 17.05
N ASP A 197 6.20 7.45 17.05
CA ASP A 197 4.79 7.17 17.34
C ASP A 197 3.84 8.00 16.46
N THR A 198 4.22 8.16 15.19
CA THR A 198 3.53 9.02 14.21
C THR A 198 2.09 8.54 13.98
N PHE A 199 1.93 7.22 13.92
CA PHE A 199 0.64 6.58 13.68
C PHE A 199 -0.08 6.20 14.97
N ARG A 200 0.60 6.32 16.13
CA ARG A 200 0.09 5.96 17.46
C ARG A 200 -0.51 4.56 17.49
N LEU A 201 0.19 3.60 16.90
CA LEU A 201 -0.29 2.24 16.71
C LEU A 201 -0.56 1.56 18.06
N ASP A 202 -1.70 0.91 18.21
CA ASP A 202 -2.04 0.08 19.37
C ASP A 202 -2.51 -1.33 18.99
N ALA A 203 -2.68 -1.61 17.69
CA ALA A 203 -2.99 -2.92 17.16
C ALA A 203 -2.24 -3.18 15.84
N VAL A 204 -2.11 -4.46 15.52
CA VAL A 204 -1.72 -4.93 14.18
C VAL A 204 -2.79 -5.87 13.65
N ALA A 205 -2.91 -5.96 12.33
CA ALA A 205 -3.84 -6.88 11.71
C ALA A 205 -3.27 -7.49 10.43
N ALA A 206 -3.68 -8.72 10.16
CA ALA A 206 -3.46 -9.39 8.88
C ALA A 206 -4.82 -9.52 8.18
N TYR A 207 -4.96 -8.94 7.00
CA TYR A 207 -6.11 -9.14 6.14
C TYR A 207 -5.83 -10.29 5.17
N CYS A 208 -6.47 -11.43 5.41
CA CYS A 208 -6.39 -12.63 4.58
C CYS A 208 -7.36 -12.52 3.40
N GLY A 209 -6.91 -11.92 2.30
CA GLY A 209 -7.70 -11.61 1.11
C GLY A 209 -8.39 -12.82 0.47
N TRP A 210 -7.70 -13.97 0.41
CA TRP A 210 -8.29 -15.22 -0.12
C TRP A 210 -9.50 -15.71 0.69
N HIS A 211 -9.58 -15.29 1.95
CA HIS A 211 -10.66 -15.64 2.87
C HIS A 211 -11.57 -14.46 3.18
N GLY A 212 -11.29 -13.25 2.73
CA GLY A 212 -11.98 -12.03 3.16
C GLY A 212 -12.06 -11.88 4.69
N LYS A 213 -11.03 -12.32 5.43
CA LYS A 213 -11.00 -12.32 6.90
C LYS A 213 -9.95 -11.35 7.41
N LEU A 214 -10.29 -10.60 8.45
CA LEU A 214 -9.38 -9.74 9.17
C LEU A 214 -9.05 -10.38 10.52
N LEU A 215 -7.76 -10.58 10.78
CA LEU A 215 -7.26 -11.04 12.08
C LEU A 215 -6.57 -9.86 12.75
N THR A 216 -7.00 -9.50 13.95
CA THR A 216 -6.53 -8.31 14.65
C THR A 216 -5.98 -8.69 16.02
N TRP A 217 -4.82 -8.13 16.36
CA TRP A 217 -4.15 -8.34 17.64
C TRP A 217 -3.80 -7.00 18.28
N PRO A 218 -4.31 -6.72 19.50
CA PRO A 218 -3.82 -5.61 20.30
C PRO A 218 -2.33 -5.79 20.60
N LEU A 219 -1.55 -4.72 20.44
CA LEU A 219 -0.11 -4.75 20.71
C LEU A 219 0.17 -5.09 22.17
N SER A 220 -0.64 -4.62 23.11
CA SER A 220 -0.52 -4.96 24.53
C SER A 220 -0.58 -6.48 24.76
N THR A 221 -1.52 -7.17 24.11
CA THR A 221 -1.65 -8.63 24.18
C THR A 221 -0.46 -9.33 23.57
N LEU A 222 -0.02 -8.93 22.36
CA LEU A 222 1.15 -9.53 21.70
C LEU A 222 2.42 -9.39 22.53
N LEU A 223 2.68 -8.20 23.07
CA LEU A 223 3.86 -7.93 23.89
C LEU A 223 3.83 -8.70 25.21
N ALA A 224 2.65 -8.83 25.84
CA ALA A 224 2.48 -9.64 27.03
C ALA A 224 2.73 -11.13 26.77
N SER A 225 2.26 -11.66 25.63
CA SER A 225 2.48 -13.06 25.25
C SER A 225 3.93 -13.36 24.86
N ALA A 226 4.67 -12.37 24.37
CA ALA A 226 6.06 -12.55 23.94
C ALA A 226 7.09 -12.38 25.08
N ALA A 227 6.70 -11.85 26.24
CA ALA A 227 7.59 -11.58 27.35
C ALA A 227 7.49 -12.68 28.44
N PRO A 228 8.61 -13.20 28.98
CA PRO A 228 8.59 -14.13 30.12
C PRO A 228 8.24 -13.46 31.47
N GLY A 229 7.99 -12.14 31.47
CA GLY A 229 7.72 -11.31 32.64
C GLY A 229 6.86 -10.09 32.28
N PRO A 230 6.92 -8.98 33.04
CA PRO A 230 6.17 -7.77 32.69
C PRO A 230 6.46 -7.34 31.25
N ALA A 231 5.39 -7.07 30.48
CA ALA A 231 5.51 -6.66 29.10
C ALA A 231 6.35 -5.37 29.00
N PRO A 232 7.38 -5.33 28.15
CA PRO A 232 8.17 -4.11 27.94
C PRO A 232 7.29 -3.02 27.32
N SER A 233 7.61 -1.76 27.60
CA SER A 233 6.92 -0.64 26.96
C SER A 233 7.24 -0.59 25.47
N LEU A 234 6.29 -0.18 24.64
CA LEU A 234 6.55 -0.04 23.20
C LEU A 234 7.62 1.02 22.91
N GLY A 235 7.69 2.08 23.72
CA GLY A 235 8.71 3.13 23.58
C GLY A 235 10.14 2.63 23.84
N SER A 236 10.33 1.79 24.85
CA SER A 236 11.64 1.16 25.11
C SER A 236 12.03 0.21 23.98
N LEU A 237 11.08 -0.62 23.51
CA LEU A 237 11.34 -1.52 22.39
C LEU A 237 11.71 -0.77 21.10
N ARG A 238 11.01 0.32 20.77
CA ARG A 238 11.37 1.17 19.62
C ARG A 238 12.78 1.75 19.73
N THR A 239 13.17 2.15 20.94
CA THR A 239 14.53 2.68 21.20
C THR A 239 15.58 1.60 20.98
N ASP A 240 15.38 0.41 21.54
CA ASP A 240 16.36 -0.68 21.43
C ASP A 240 16.42 -1.24 20.01
N PHE A 241 15.27 -1.35 19.34
CA PHE A 241 15.19 -1.76 17.94
C PHE A 241 15.92 -0.78 17.02
N TYR A 242 15.74 0.53 17.23
CA TYR A 242 16.45 1.54 16.46
C TYR A 242 17.97 1.46 16.68
N LYS A 243 18.43 1.27 17.92
CA LYS A 243 19.86 1.05 18.21
C LYS A 243 20.40 -0.18 17.47
N ALA A 244 19.64 -1.28 17.48
CA ALA A 244 20.03 -2.52 16.80
C ALA A 244 20.07 -2.39 15.27
N LEU A 245 19.32 -1.44 14.70
CA LEU A 245 19.27 -1.19 13.26
C LEU A 245 20.07 0.03 12.82
N HIS A 246 20.77 0.73 13.72
CA HIS A 246 21.35 2.05 13.44
C HIS A 246 22.18 2.07 12.16
N ASP A 247 23.17 1.17 12.04
CA ASP A 247 24.04 1.09 10.87
C ASP A 247 23.24 0.84 9.57
N LYS A 248 22.22 -0.03 9.61
CA LYS A 248 21.40 -0.35 8.44
C LYS A 248 20.53 0.82 8.01
N LEU A 249 20.03 1.61 8.96
CA LEU A 249 19.23 2.79 8.70
C LEU A 249 20.09 3.91 8.11
N ASP A 250 21.31 4.09 8.61
CA ASP A 250 22.26 5.06 8.10
C ASP A 250 22.73 4.69 6.67
N ASP A 251 23.05 3.42 6.44
CA ASP A 251 23.38 2.90 5.10
C ASP A 251 22.23 3.13 4.11
N TYR A 252 20.99 2.85 4.53
CA TYR A 252 19.81 3.07 3.71
C TYR A 252 19.58 4.57 3.43
N ALA A 253 19.74 5.43 4.42
CA ALA A 253 19.61 6.87 4.25
C ALA A 253 20.65 7.41 3.26
N ALA A 254 21.91 6.99 3.39
CA ALA A 254 22.99 7.36 2.49
C ALA A 254 22.75 6.82 1.07
N TRP A 255 22.23 5.60 0.91
CA TRP A 255 21.81 5.07 -0.38
C TRP A 255 20.68 5.90 -0.99
N LYS A 256 19.61 6.19 -0.24
CA LYS A 256 18.46 6.97 -0.71
C LYS A 256 18.88 8.39 -1.10
N GLU A 257 19.83 8.99 -0.40
CA GLU A 257 20.40 10.29 -0.76
C GLU A 257 21.20 10.23 -2.07
N ARG A 258 22.05 9.21 -2.25
CA ARG A 258 22.76 8.99 -3.52
C ARG A 258 21.80 8.84 -4.69
N GLU A 259 20.76 8.01 -4.55
CA GLU A 259 19.72 7.83 -5.59
C GLU A 259 18.94 9.11 -5.91
N ARG A 260 18.88 10.06 -4.98
CA ARG A 260 18.24 11.36 -5.21
C ARG A 260 19.13 12.30 -6.01
N TYR A 261 20.45 12.19 -5.88
CA TYR A 261 21.44 13.08 -6.50
C TYR A 261 22.24 12.48 -7.66
N SER A 262 22.15 11.17 -7.92
CA SER A 262 22.57 10.51 -9.16
C SER A 262 21.56 10.73 -10.27
#